data_AF-M5JNT1-F1
#
_entry.id   AF-M5JNT1-F1
#
_cell.length_a   1.000
_cell.length_b   1.000
_cell.length_c   1.000
_cell.angle_alpha   90.00
_cell.angle_beta   90.00
_cell.angle_gamma   90.00
#
_symmetry.space_group_name_H-M   'P 1'
#
loop_
_entity.id
_entity.type
_entity.pdbx_description
1 polymer ?
#
loop_
_entity_poly.entity_id
_entity_poly.type
_entity_poly.pdbx_seq_one_letter_code
_entity_poly.pdbx_strand_id
1 'polypeptide(L)'
;MKYFLRSEHFKQRHNAFAVPFLGAALFMVLLTFPAHAVLAPNVEAGRELASVTEAVGKRFPGQPIQSITRQESGSYDVRVGTCRLKARIITQPTPQGMVGPRQYTVRLTRPKCAAAKQ
;
A
#
# COMPACT_ATOMS: atom_id res chain seq x y z
N MET A 1 58.67 -23.88 -57.87
CA MET A 1 57.23 -23.84 -58.18
C MET A 1 56.50 -24.42 -56.96
N LYS A 2 56.07 -23.65 -55.95
CA LYS A 2 54.85 -22.82 -55.84
C LYS A 2 53.58 -23.55 -56.28
N TYR A 3 52.76 -24.00 -55.31
CA TYR A 3 51.27 -23.97 -55.18
C TYR A 3 50.97 -24.51 -53.77
N PHE A 4 50.70 -23.74 -52.71
CA PHE A 4 49.59 -22.81 -52.40
C PHE A 4 48.22 -23.49 -52.21
N LEU A 5 47.87 -23.68 -50.93
CA LEU A 5 46.56 -23.55 -50.27
C LEU A 5 45.36 -24.41 -50.73
N ARG A 6 44.61 -24.90 -49.71
CA ARG A 6 43.16 -24.67 -49.51
C ARG A 6 42.37 -25.94 -49.17
N SER A 7 41.96 -26.06 -47.91
CA SER A 7 40.54 -26.08 -47.48
C SER A 7 40.37 -26.82 -46.16
N GLU A 8 40.25 -26.02 -45.11
CA GLU A 8 39.47 -26.30 -43.91
C GLU A 8 38.09 -26.89 -44.28
N HIS A 9 37.79 -28.12 -43.87
CA HIS A 9 36.42 -28.60 -43.78
C HIS A 9 36.11 -28.97 -42.33
N PHE A 10 35.95 -27.91 -41.53
CA PHE A 10 35.30 -27.93 -40.23
C PHE A 10 33.86 -28.40 -40.43
N LYS A 11 33.62 -29.70 -40.21
CA LYS A 11 32.29 -30.31 -40.26
C LYS A 11 31.53 -29.97 -38.98
N GLN A 12 31.10 -28.72 -38.87
CA GLN A 12 30.22 -28.24 -37.82
C GLN A 12 28.78 -28.68 -38.14
N ARG A 13 28.45 -29.92 -37.78
CA ARG A 13 27.06 -30.38 -37.67
C ARG A 13 26.75 -30.62 -36.20
N HIS A 14 26.36 -29.55 -35.51
CA HIS A 14 25.72 -29.66 -34.20
C HIS A 14 24.39 -28.90 -34.27
N ASN A 15 23.39 -29.64 -34.75
CA ASN A 15 22.03 -29.67 -34.22
C ASN A 15 21.49 -28.34 -33.69
N ALA A 16 20.85 -27.60 -34.59
CA ALA A 16 19.92 -26.51 -34.32
C ALA A 16 18.61 -27.00 -33.63
N PHE A 17 18.71 -27.79 -32.57
CA PHE A 17 17.56 -28.46 -31.93
C PHE A 17 17.65 -28.49 -30.39
N ALA A 18 18.06 -27.39 -29.76
CA ALA A 18 18.13 -27.35 -28.30
C ALA A 18 17.72 -26.00 -27.67
N VAL A 19 16.88 -25.21 -28.32
CA VAL A 19 16.47 -23.88 -27.79
C VAL A 19 14.95 -23.59 -27.79
N PRO A 20 14.03 -24.52 -27.46
CA PRO A 20 12.70 -24.11 -27.01
C PRO A 20 12.56 -24.14 -25.47
N PHE A 21 13.37 -24.94 -24.77
CA PHE A 21 13.21 -25.17 -23.33
C PHE A 21 13.79 -24.06 -22.44
N LEU A 22 14.89 -23.40 -22.84
CA LEU A 22 15.46 -22.31 -22.06
C LEU A 22 14.57 -21.05 -22.05
N GLY A 23 13.88 -20.76 -23.16
CA GLY A 23 12.97 -19.62 -23.26
C GLY A 23 11.74 -19.76 -22.35
N ALA A 24 11.17 -20.96 -22.27
CA ALA A 24 10.01 -21.24 -21.42
C ALA A 24 10.33 -21.13 -19.93
N ALA A 25 11.51 -21.60 -19.50
CA ALA A 25 11.95 -21.49 -18.11
C ALA A 25 12.17 -20.03 -17.68
N LEU A 26 12.73 -19.19 -18.56
CA LEU A 26 12.96 -17.77 -18.29
C LEU A 26 11.64 -16.98 -18.17
N PHE A 27 10.62 -17.33 -18.96
CA PHE A 27 9.28 -16.74 -18.87
C PHE A 27 8.56 -17.08 -17.55
N MET A 28 8.74 -18.29 -17.01
CA MET A 28 8.14 -18.66 -15.72
C MET A 28 8.74 -17.88 -14.53
N VAL A 29 10.04 -17.59 -14.56
CA VAL A 29 10.71 -16.83 -13.49
C VAL A 29 10.19 -15.38 -13.45
N LEU A 30 9.90 -14.78 -14.60
CA LEU A 30 9.35 -13.42 -14.72
C LEU A 30 7.91 -13.30 -14.20
N LEU A 31 7.19 -14.39 -13.89
CA LEU A 31 5.85 -14.34 -13.30
C LEU A 31 5.84 -14.38 -11.77
N THR A 32 7.00 -14.58 -11.13
CA THR A 32 7.11 -14.63 -9.66
C THR A 32 7.26 -13.26 -8.99
N PHE A 33 6.96 -12.16 -9.69
CA PHE A 33 6.95 -10.84 -9.06
C PHE A 33 5.85 -10.77 -7.99
N PRO A 34 6.18 -10.41 -6.73
CA PRO A 34 5.18 -10.24 -5.70
C PRO A 34 4.26 -9.07 -6.06
N ALA A 35 2.99 -9.38 -6.36
CA ALA A 35 1.94 -8.39 -6.50
C ALA A 35 1.65 -7.78 -5.12
N HIS A 36 2.20 -6.59 -4.87
CA HIS A 36 1.88 -5.83 -3.67
C HIS A 36 0.47 -5.25 -3.83
N ALA A 37 -0.52 -5.94 -3.26
CA ALA A 37 -1.91 -5.45 -3.19
C ALA A 37 -2.01 -4.31 -2.18
N VAL A 38 -1.47 -3.14 -2.54
CA VAL A 38 -1.69 -1.88 -1.82
C VAL A 38 -2.99 -1.27 -2.31
N LEU A 39 -3.91 -0.94 -1.39
CA LEU A 39 -5.14 -0.24 -1.75
C LEU A 39 -4.81 1.12 -2.38
N ALA A 40 -5.66 1.56 -3.31
CA ALA A 40 -5.52 2.90 -3.87
C ALA A 40 -5.60 3.97 -2.75
N PRO A 41 -4.78 5.04 -2.81
CA PRO A 41 -4.69 6.04 -1.75
C PRO A 41 -6.05 6.66 -1.34
N ASN A 42 -6.95 6.83 -2.30
CA ASN A 42 -8.28 7.40 -2.07
C ASN A 42 -9.18 6.44 -1.26
N VAL A 43 -9.06 5.13 -1.49
CA VAL A 43 -9.84 4.10 -0.78
C VAL A 43 -9.37 3.98 0.66
N GLU A 44 -8.06 4.03 0.91
CA GLU A 44 -7.52 4.06 2.26
C GLU A 44 -8.00 5.29 3.04
N ALA A 45 -7.94 6.48 2.43
CA ALA A 45 -8.39 7.71 3.06
C ALA A 45 -9.89 7.67 3.45
N GLY A 46 -10.74 7.05 2.63
CA GLY A 46 -12.16 6.84 2.96
C GLY A 46 -12.36 5.93 4.18
N ARG A 47 -11.58 4.85 4.27
CA ARG A 47 -11.60 3.96 5.44
C ARG A 47 -11.11 4.65 6.71
N GLU A 48 -10.04 5.43 6.60
CA GLU A 48 -9.53 6.25 7.71
C GLU A 48 -10.61 7.20 8.22
N LEU A 49 -11.28 7.94 7.33
CA LEU A 49 -12.32 8.88 7.72
C LEU A 49 -13.51 8.18 8.41
N ALA A 50 -13.92 7.02 7.91
CA ALA A 50 -14.97 6.21 8.54
C ALA A 50 -14.57 5.78 9.97
N SER A 51 -13.33 5.29 10.14
CA SER A 51 -12.82 4.88 11.45
C SER A 51 -12.71 6.05 12.44
N VAL A 52 -12.34 7.26 11.96
CA VAL A 52 -12.29 8.47 12.78
C VAL A 52 -13.70 8.86 13.22
N THR A 53 -14.65 8.85 12.30
CA THR A 53 -16.07 9.12 12.59
C THR A 53 -16.61 8.17 13.66
N GLU A 54 -16.33 6.87 13.53
CA GLU A 54 -16.75 5.86 14.50
C GLU A 54 -16.10 6.08 15.88
N ALA A 55 -14.79 6.30 15.93
CA ALA A 55 -14.07 6.52 17.19
C ALA A 55 -14.57 7.78 17.91
N VAL A 56 -14.84 8.85 17.16
CA VAL A 56 -15.39 10.09 17.69
C VAL A 56 -16.82 9.88 18.19
N GLY A 57 -17.67 9.20 17.43
CA GLY A 57 -19.05 8.88 17.83
C GLY A 57 -19.12 8.04 19.11
N LYS A 58 -18.22 7.06 19.27
CA LYS A 58 -18.09 6.29 20.52
C LYS A 58 -17.66 7.15 21.71
N ARG A 59 -16.79 8.15 21.49
CA ARG A 59 -16.28 9.01 22.57
C ARG A 59 -17.26 10.12 22.98
N PHE A 60 -18.05 10.62 22.04
CA PHE A 60 -19.02 11.71 22.24
C PHE A 60 -20.43 11.26 21.84
N PRO A 61 -21.04 10.32 22.59
CA PRO A 61 -22.38 9.85 22.27
C PRO A 61 -23.38 11.00 22.34
N GLY A 62 -24.23 11.13 21.32
CA GLY A 62 -25.28 12.14 21.25
C GLY A 62 -24.82 13.56 20.90
N GLN A 63 -23.53 13.80 20.67
CA GLN A 63 -23.05 15.11 20.21
C GLN A 63 -22.88 15.12 18.68
N PRO A 64 -23.35 16.17 17.98
CA PRO A 64 -23.18 16.25 16.53
C PRO A 64 -21.72 16.52 16.17
N ILE A 65 -21.19 15.70 15.28
CA ILE A 65 -19.90 15.96 14.62
C ILE A 65 -20.13 17.07 13.60
N GLN A 66 -19.54 18.24 13.84
CA GLN A 66 -19.71 19.41 12.97
C GLN A 66 -18.79 19.34 11.76
N SER A 67 -17.56 18.88 11.95
CA SER A 67 -16.59 18.78 10.87
C SER A 67 -15.48 17.80 11.21
N ILE A 68 -15.03 17.04 10.22
CA ILE A 68 -13.79 16.29 10.25
C ILE A 68 -12.96 16.75 9.06
N THR A 69 -11.82 17.38 9.32
CA THR A 69 -10.94 17.94 8.29
C THR A 69 -9.58 17.27 8.38
N ARG A 70 -9.10 16.71 7.28
CA ARG A 70 -7.74 16.16 7.20
C ARG A 70 -6.73 17.31 7.27
N GLN A 71 -5.81 17.28 8.24
CA GLN A 71 -4.68 18.21 8.27
C GLN A 71 -3.50 17.66 7.47
N GLU A 72 -3.14 16.41 7.74
CA GLU A 72 -1.99 15.72 7.16
C GLU A 72 -2.35 14.24 6.98
N SER A 73 -1.52 13.47 6.27
CA SER A 73 -1.70 12.02 6.16
C SER A 73 -1.79 11.36 7.54
N GLY A 74 -2.94 10.75 7.85
CA GLY A 74 -3.22 10.14 9.15
C GLY A 74 -3.53 11.11 10.31
N SER A 75 -3.72 12.41 10.04
CA SER A 75 -4.06 13.41 11.07
C SER A 75 -5.31 14.19 10.69
N TYR A 76 -6.28 14.24 11.61
CA TYR A 76 -7.58 14.86 11.41
C TYR A 76 -7.89 15.85 12.54
N ASP A 77 -8.38 17.03 12.18
CA ASP A 77 -9.02 17.97 13.09
C ASP A 77 -10.52 17.65 13.15
N VAL A 78 -11.05 17.50 14.35
CA VAL A 78 -12.43 17.11 14.58
C VAL A 78 -13.11 18.12 15.49
N ARG A 79 -14.25 18.63 15.04
CA ARG A 79 -15.15 19.48 15.81
C ARG A 79 -16.42 18.72 16.15
N VAL A 80 -16.75 18.69 17.43
CA VAL A 80 -17.91 17.98 17.98
C VAL A 80 -18.61 18.92 18.95
N GLY A 81 -19.79 19.41 18.60
CA GLY A 81 -20.48 20.45 19.38
C GLY A 81 -19.55 21.65 19.70
N THR A 82 -19.35 21.92 20.99
CA THR A 82 -18.44 22.99 21.47
C THR A 82 -16.98 22.54 21.66
N CYS A 83 -16.67 21.29 21.33
CA CYS A 83 -15.37 20.66 21.54
C CYS A 83 -14.55 20.57 20.26
N ARG A 84 -13.24 20.80 20.39
CA ARG A 84 -12.24 20.51 19.35
C ARG A 84 -11.26 19.46 19.83
N LEU A 85 -10.91 18.52 18.97
CA LEU A 85 -9.90 17.52 19.23
C LEU A 85 -9.17 17.13 17.94
N LYS A 86 -8.04 16.44 18.07
CA LYS A 86 -7.34 15.82 16.95
C LYS A 86 -7.49 14.30 17.02
N ALA A 87 -7.72 13.68 15.87
CA ALA A 87 -7.67 12.24 15.69
C ALA A 87 -6.41 11.89 14.89
N ARG A 88 -5.62 10.94 15.40
CA ARG A 88 -4.39 10.46 14.76
C ARG A 88 -4.49 8.98 14.46
N ILE A 89 -4.13 8.61 13.25
CA ILE A 89 -4.00 7.22 12.80
C ILE A 89 -2.61 6.72 13.21
N ILE A 90 -2.58 5.68 14.04
CA ILE A 90 -1.35 5.00 14.45
C ILE A 90 -1.29 3.67 13.72
N THR A 91 -0.42 3.59 12.72
CA THR A 91 -0.18 2.36 11.95
C THR A 91 0.36 1.27 12.86
N GLN A 92 -0.22 0.08 12.75
CA GLN A 92 0.23 -1.11 13.45
C GLN A 92 1.13 -1.94 12.53
N PRO A 93 2.08 -2.71 13.09
CA PRO A 93 2.88 -3.63 12.30
C PRO A 93 1.97 -4.74 11.73
N THR A 94 2.06 -4.95 10.42
CA THR A 94 1.42 -6.09 9.75
C THR A 94 2.35 -7.30 9.85
N PRO A 95 1.86 -8.47 10.28
CA PRO A 95 2.66 -9.70 10.29
C PRO A 95 3.25 -10.01 8.91
N GLN A 96 4.48 -10.52 8.88
CA GLN A 96 5.12 -10.94 7.64
C GLN A 96 4.29 -12.02 6.93
N GLY A 97 4.14 -11.90 5.61
CA GLY A 97 3.33 -12.81 4.80
C GLY A 97 1.82 -12.52 4.80
N MET A 98 1.34 -11.58 5.64
CA MET A 98 -0.05 -11.13 5.59
C MET A 98 -0.20 -9.96 4.62
N VAL A 99 -0.91 -10.20 3.52
CA VAL A 99 -1.30 -9.17 2.55
C VAL A 99 -2.71 -8.71 2.85
N GLY A 100 -2.92 -7.39 2.89
CA GLY A 100 -4.23 -6.84 3.22
C GLY A 100 -4.18 -5.35 3.52
N PRO A 101 -5.33 -4.77 3.87
CA PRO A 101 -5.42 -3.36 4.25
C PRO A 101 -4.48 -3.04 5.41
N ARG A 102 -3.93 -1.83 5.39
CA ARG A 102 -3.10 -1.32 6.48
C ARG A 102 -3.87 -1.42 7.81
N GLN A 103 -3.24 -2.07 8.79
CA GLN A 103 -3.76 -2.13 10.16
C GLN A 103 -3.39 -0.84 10.89
N TYR A 104 -4.33 -0.26 11.62
CA TYR A 104 -4.10 0.96 12.38
C TYR A 104 -5.10 1.13 13.52
N THR A 105 -4.80 2.04 14.44
CA THR A 105 -5.70 2.47 15.51
C THR A 105 -5.91 3.98 15.46
N VAL A 106 -7.12 4.44 15.74
CA VAL A 106 -7.43 5.86 15.91
C VAL A 106 -7.16 6.28 17.36
N ARG A 107 -6.26 7.24 17.57
CA ARG A 107 -6.04 7.89 18.87
C ARG A 107 -6.64 9.28 18.86
N LEU A 108 -7.53 9.54 19.80
CA LEU A 108 -8.12 10.86 20.02
C LEU A 108 -7.32 11.60 21.09
N THR A 109 -7.00 12.87 20.83
CA THR A 109 -6.40 13.75 21.86
C THR A 109 -7.44 14.15 22.89
N ARG A 110 -6.99 14.66 24.05
CA ARG A 110 -7.89 15.29 25.02
C ARG A 110 -8.71 16.40 24.33
N PRO A 111 -10.05 16.40 24.46
CA PRO A 111 -10.87 17.43 23.86
C PRO A 111 -10.67 18.77 24.57
N LYS A 112 -10.64 19.83 23.79
CA LYS A 112 -10.69 21.21 24.26
C LYS A 112 -12.09 21.73 23.98
N CYS A 113 -12.93 21.73 25.01
CA CYS A 113 -14.30 22.23 24.92
C CYS A 113 -14.32 23.69 25.35
N ALA A 114 -14.92 24.55 24.54
CA ALA A 114 -15.31 25.87 25.02
C ALA A 114 -16.37 25.67 26.10
N ALA A 115 -16.23 26.36 27.23
CA ALA A 115 -17.32 26.45 28.20
C ALA A 115 -18.56 26.95 27.43
N ALA A 116 -19.68 26.23 27.56
CA ALA A 116 -20.94 26.70 27.01
C ALA A 116 -21.18 28.10 27.58
N LYS A 117 -21.14 29.13 26.72
CA LYS A 117 -21.78 30.39 27.08
C LYS A 117 -23.27 30.09 27.09
N GLN A 118 -23.80 29.87 28.29
CA GLN A 118 -25.24 29.89 28.55
C GLN A 118 -25.79 31.28 28.25
#